data_AF-A0A6J8B6C1-F1
#
_entry.id   AF-A0A6J8B6C1-F1
#
_cell.length_a   1.000
_cell.length_b   1.000
_cell.length_c   1.000
_cell.angle_alpha   90.00
_cell.angle_beta   90.00
_cell.angle_gamma   90.00
#
_symmetry.space_group_name_H-M   'P 1'
#
loop_
_entity.id
_entity.type
_entity.pdbx_description
1 polymer ?
#
loop_
_entity_poly.entity_id
_entity_poly.type
_entity_poly.pdbx_seq_one_letter_code
_entity_poly.pdbx_strand_id
1 'polypeptide(L)'
;MKLQEDKVLFSIFIDSDLNCRIIVLGKVVKFENILEDSTSIKDASIVEKLMKKITCMKICPGNNDFSDICRNRYPNTLEEFRNTEDILLASEENLAHGTTIRTVACGMLCDSQQERCSNCQVFRPNLFMQRGRMKNNSSETKLTHRLDYMTTGQLKERVLNSRDEIRSLKRKMESLKKGLSRYCDKLGVKLDVGISESFVSIMKTNTDIALSKFKENSPQYILWKQQLEAATKSNLKQMRWIQLC
;
A
#
# COMPACT_ATOMS: atom_id res chain seq x y z
N MET A 1 -24.26 -11.30 -40.41
CA MET A 1 -22.91 -10.94 -39.96
C MET A 1 -23.01 -9.56 -39.30
N LYS A 2 -23.11 -9.50 -37.96
CA LYS A 2 -23.25 -8.21 -37.26
C LYS A 2 -21.90 -7.49 -37.39
N LEU A 3 -21.89 -6.30 -38.00
CA LEU A 3 -20.76 -5.39 -37.95
C LEU A 3 -20.40 -5.20 -36.48
N GLN A 4 -19.22 -5.66 -36.07
CA GLN A 4 -18.63 -5.22 -34.81
C GLN A 4 -18.45 -3.71 -34.98
N GLU A 5 -19.25 -2.93 -34.25
CA GLU A 5 -19.07 -1.49 -34.15
C GLU A 5 -17.60 -1.23 -33.84
N ASP A 6 -16.92 -0.48 -34.70
CA ASP A 6 -15.56 0.00 -34.46
C ASP A 6 -15.58 0.78 -33.15
N LYS A 7 -15.15 0.12 -32.07
CA LYS A 7 -15.17 0.73 -30.72
C LYS A 7 -14.12 1.82 -30.69
N VAL A 8 -14.60 3.06 -30.71
CA VAL A 8 -13.76 4.25 -30.52
C VAL A 8 -13.13 4.18 -29.13
N LEU A 9 -11.83 3.86 -29.08
CA LEU A 9 -11.09 3.70 -27.83
C LEU A 9 -10.78 5.04 -27.16
N PHE A 10 -10.57 6.08 -27.97
CA PHE A 10 -10.43 7.45 -27.52
C PHE A 10 -10.90 8.44 -28.58
N SER A 11 -11.27 9.63 -28.15
CA SER A 11 -11.66 10.75 -29.00
C SER A 11 -10.93 12.00 -28.55
N ILE A 12 -10.48 12.81 -29.50
CA ILE A 12 -9.82 14.08 -29.25
C ILE A 12 -10.75 15.15 -29.82
N PHE A 13 -11.15 16.11 -28.98
CA PHE A 13 -11.90 17.27 -29.40
C PHE A 13 -11.02 18.50 -29.21
N ILE A 14 -10.93 19.30 -30.26
CA ILE A 14 -10.23 20.57 -30.25
C ILE A 14 -11.30 21.62 -30.55
N ASP A 15 -11.59 22.45 -29.57
CA ASP A 15 -12.59 23.51 -29.66
C ASP A 15 -12.01 24.73 -30.41
N SER A 16 -12.87 25.66 -30.82
CA SER A 16 -12.46 26.83 -31.61
C SER A 16 -11.52 27.79 -30.87
N ASP A 17 -11.53 27.74 -29.54
CA ASP A 17 -10.62 28.48 -28.65
C ASP A 17 -9.32 27.72 -28.38
N LEU A 18 -9.06 26.64 -29.12
CA LEU A 18 -7.89 25.76 -29.00
C LEU A 18 -7.83 25.00 -27.68
N ASN A 19 -8.92 24.94 -26.91
CA ASN A 19 -9.04 24.00 -25.81
C ASN A 19 -9.13 22.58 -26.35
N CYS A 20 -8.35 21.68 -25.74
CA CYS A 20 -8.33 20.28 -26.13
C CYS A 20 -8.83 19.40 -24.98
N ARG A 21 -9.80 18.54 -25.29
CA ARG A 21 -10.28 17.50 -24.38
C ARG A 21 -10.10 16.14 -25.03
N ILE A 22 -9.47 15.24 -24.29
CA ILE A 22 -9.23 13.87 -24.73
C ILE A 22 -10.15 12.99 -23.90
N ILE A 23 -11.01 12.23 -24.56
CA ILE A 23 -11.92 11.29 -23.92
C ILE A 23 -11.39 9.89 -24.18
N VAL A 24 -11.00 9.16 -23.14
CA VAL A 24 -10.54 7.77 -23.22
C VAL A 24 -11.53 6.91 -22.47
N LEU A 25 -12.16 5.95 -23.16
CA LEU A 25 -13.18 5.07 -22.57
C LEU A 25 -14.30 5.84 -21.83
N GLY A 26 -14.73 6.98 -22.39
CA GLY A 26 -15.77 7.84 -21.80
C GLY A 26 -15.31 8.77 -20.67
N LYS A 27 -14.03 8.73 -20.27
CA LYS A 27 -13.46 9.62 -19.24
C LYS A 27 -12.59 10.71 -19.85
N VAL A 28 -12.74 11.94 -19.35
CA VAL A 28 -11.90 13.07 -19.74
C VAL A 28 -10.52 12.92 -19.11
N VAL A 29 -9.47 12.90 -19.94
CA VAL A 29 -8.07 12.83 -19.53
C VAL A 29 -7.48 14.23 -19.53
N LYS A 30 -6.81 14.61 -18.43
CA LYS A 30 -6.15 15.91 -18.29
C LYS A 30 -4.93 16.01 -19.22
N PHE A 31 -4.82 17.16 -19.89
CA PHE A 31 -3.79 17.46 -20.89
C PHE A 31 -2.37 17.54 -20.30
N GLU A 32 -2.27 17.97 -19.05
CA GLU A 32 -1.03 18.10 -18.27
C GLU A 32 -0.23 16.77 -18.21
N ASN A 33 -0.90 15.63 -18.36
CA ASN A 33 -0.26 14.32 -18.36
C ASN A 33 0.40 13.95 -19.69
N ILE A 34 0.20 14.73 -20.76
CA ILE A 34 0.63 14.39 -22.12
C ILE A 34 1.67 15.39 -22.62
N LEU A 35 1.51 16.69 -22.38
CA LEU A 35 2.52 17.70 -22.73
C LEU A 35 2.94 18.42 -21.46
N GLU A 36 4.16 18.13 -20.99
CA GLU A 36 4.70 18.62 -19.71
C GLU A 36 4.83 20.16 -19.67
N ASP A 37 4.91 20.82 -20.84
CA ASP A 37 5.27 22.24 -20.95
C ASP A 37 4.17 23.13 -21.58
N SER A 38 2.94 22.66 -21.78
CA SER A 38 1.94 23.45 -22.53
C SER A 38 0.51 23.27 -22.02
N THR A 39 0.01 24.31 -21.35
CA THR A 39 -1.39 24.41 -20.88
C THR A 39 -2.36 24.84 -21.98
N SER A 40 -1.87 25.36 -23.12
CA SER A 40 -2.71 25.80 -24.24
C SER A 40 -2.07 25.45 -25.58
N ILE A 41 -2.91 25.03 -26.54
CA ILE A 41 -2.52 24.85 -27.94
C ILE A 41 -2.47 26.25 -28.55
N LYS A 42 -1.27 26.71 -28.94
CA LYS A 42 -1.07 28.04 -29.53
C LYS A 42 -0.99 28.02 -31.05
N ASP A 43 -0.62 26.88 -31.63
CA ASP A 43 -0.42 26.71 -33.05
C ASP A 43 -0.69 25.27 -33.51
N ALA A 44 -0.72 25.07 -34.82
CA ALA A 44 -0.90 23.77 -35.44
C ALA A 44 0.27 22.80 -35.16
N SER A 45 1.47 23.30 -34.86
CA SER A 45 2.63 22.44 -34.56
C SER A 45 2.45 21.70 -33.23
N ILE A 46 1.84 22.35 -32.22
CA ILE A 46 1.50 21.71 -30.95
C ILE A 46 0.46 20.60 -31.16
N VAL A 47 -0.53 20.82 -32.03
CA VAL A 47 -1.52 19.78 -32.38
C VAL A 47 -0.85 18.57 -33.02
N GLU A 48 0.05 18.79 -33.97
CA GLU A 48 0.79 17.69 -34.62
C GLU A 48 1.64 16.90 -33.61
N LYS A 49 2.36 17.59 -32.72
CA LYS A 49 3.13 16.95 -31.63
C LYS A 49 2.24 16.15 -30.70
N LEU A 50 1.08 16.70 -30.32
CA LEU A 50 0.09 16.03 -29.49
C LEU A 50 -0.43 14.76 -30.18
N MET A 51 -0.86 14.85 -31.44
CA MET A 51 -1.35 13.72 -32.22
C MET A 51 -0.29 12.64 -32.31
N LYS A 52 0.95 13.00 -32.65
CA LYS A 52 2.07 12.05 -32.71
C LYS A 52 2.31 11.37 -31.36
N LYS A 53 2.30 12.13 -30.25
CA LYS A 53 2.49 11.56 -28.91
C LYS A 53 1.35 10.61 -28.52
N ILE A 54 0.10 11.00 -28.76
CA ILE A 54 -1.08 10.16 -28.46
C ILE A 54 -1.07 8.89 -29.31
N THR A 55 -0.69 8.96 -30.59
CA THR A 55 -0.59 7.76 -31.45
C THR A 55 0.44 6.75 -30.97
N CYS A 56 1.46 7.19 -30.21
CA CYS A 56 2.44 6.31 -29.59
C CYS A 56 2.03 5.84 -28.19
N MET A 57 1.01 6.43 -27.57
CA MET A 57 0.56 6.04 -26.24
C MET A 57 -0.36 4.82 -26.29
N LYS A 58 -0.34 4.05 -25.20
CA LYS A 58 -1.25 2.93 -24.98
C LYS A 58 -2.30 3.33 -23.94
N ILE A 59 -3.49 2.77 -24.06
CA ILE A 59 -4.49 2.89 -23.00
C ILE A 59 -4.03 1.98 -21.86
N CYS A 60 -3.87 2.55 -20.67
CA CYS A 60 -3.58 1.79 -19.47
C CYS A 60 -4.68 0.73 -19.30
N PRO A 61 -4.37 -0.56 -19.15
CA PRO A 61 -5.37 -1.62 -18.97
C PRO A 61 -5.95 -1.64 -17.54
N GLY A 62 -5.43 -0.81 -16.64
CA GLY A 62 -5.71 -0.89 -15.21
C GLY A 62 -5.09 -2.13 -14.56
N ASN A 63 -5.76 -2.67 -13.55
CA ASN A 63 -5.39 -3.90 -12.85
C ASN A 63 -6.41 -5.02 -13.14
N ASN A 64 -6.54 -5.38 -14.42
CA ASN A 64 -7.51 -6.36 -14.93
C ASN A 64 -7.24 -7.80 -14.45
N ASP A 65 -6.03 -8.11 -14.03
CA ASP A 65 -5.63 -9.41 -13.46
C ASP A 65 -6.10 -9.64 -12.01
N PHE A 66 -6.87 -8.70 -11.46
CA PHE A 66 -7.48 -8.77 -10.13
C PHE A 66 -9.02 -8.80 -10.19
N SER A 67 -9.60 -9.26 -11.30
CA SER A 67 -11.05 -9.43 -11.45
C SER A 67 -11.66 -10.37 -10.38
N ASP A 68 -10.85 -11.23 -9.77
CA ASP A 68 -11.24 -12.10 -8.67
C ASP A 68 -11.49 -11.35 -7.36
N ILE A 69 -10.83 -10.21 -7.14
CA ILE A 69 -11.10 -9.36 -5.97
C ILE A 69 -12.48 -8.71 -6.11
N CYS A 70 -12.79 -8.21 -7.30
CA CYS A 70 -14.02 -7.47 -7.57
C CYS A 70 -15.30 -8.28 -7.32
N ARG A 71 -15.38 -9.50 -7.85
CA ARG A 71 -16.63 -10.29 -7.86
C ARG A 71 -17.01 -10.90 -6.51
N ASN A 72 -16.09 -10.93 -5.55
CA ASN A 72 -16.20 -11.76 -4.35
C ASN A 72 -16.90 -11.07 -3.17
N ARG A 73 -17.10 -9.75 -3.19
CA ARG A 73 -17.73 -9.03 -2.08
C ARG A 73 -19.18 -8.65 -2.34
N TYR A 74 -19.47 -8.14 -3.54
CA TYR A 74 -20.83 -7.74 -3.91
C TYR A 74 -21.08 -8.00 -5.41
N PRO A 75 -21.91 -8.98 -5.78
CA PRO A 75 -22.09 -9.35 -7.19
C PRO A 75 -22.74 -8.27 -8.06
N ASN A 76 -23.37 -7.26 -7.44
CA ASN A 76 -24.19 -6.25 -8.12
C ASN A 76 -23.68 -4.81 -7.94
N THR A 77 -22.57 -4.59 -7.22
CA THR A 77 -22.01 -3.26 -7.01
C THR A 77 -20.52 -3.27 -7.32
N LEU A 78 -20.07 -2.27 -8.08
CA LEU A 78 -18.66 -2.08 -8.37
C LEU A 78 -17.88 -1.89 -7.06
N GLU A 79 -16.77 -2.61 -6.91
CA GLU A 79 -15.97 -2.54 -5.69
C GLU A 79 -15.24 -1.18 -5.61
N GLU A 80 -15.35 -0.53 -4.45
CA GLU A 80 -14.61 0.68 -4.13
C GLU A 80 -13.50 0.40 -3.11
N PHE A 81 -12.31 0.89 -3.39
CA PHE A 81 -11.14 0.72 -2.54
C PHE A 81 -10.85 2.05 -1.84
N ARG A 82 -11.10 2.10 -0.53
CA ARG A 82 -10.94 3.29 0.30
C ARG A 82 -9.77 3.14 1.28
N ASN A 83 -9.18 4.26 1.69
CA ASN A 83 -8.17 4.28 2.74
C ASN A 83 -8.81 4.26 4.15
N THR A 84 -8.00 4.43 5.21
CA THR A 84 -8.48 4.46 6.61
C THR A 84 -9.31 5.69 6.95
N GLU A 85 -9.24 6.74 6.14
CA GLU A 85 -9.99 8.00 6.27
C GLU A 85 -11.22 8.01 5.35
N ASP A 86 -11.61 6.85 4.80
CA ASP A 86 -12.72 6.68 3.87
C ASP A 86 -12.55 7.39 2.51
N ILE A 87 -11.33 7.80 2.16
CA ILE A 87 -11.01 8.43 0.87
C ILE A 87 -10.91 7.36 -0.21
N LEU A 88 -11.64 7.53 -1.32
CA LEU A 88 -11.61 6.65 -2.48
C LEU A 88 -10.23 6.70 -3.17
N LEU A 89 -9.56 5.54 -3.20
CA LEU A 89 -8.26 5.37 -3.85
C LEU A 89 -8.39 4.77 -5.25
N ALA A 90 -9.27 3.78 -5.39
CA ALA A 90 -9.51 3.06 -6.63
C ALA A 90 -10.95 2.54 -6.70
N SER A 91 -11.44 2.28 -7.90
CA SER A 91 -12.74 1.69 -8.15
C SER A 91 -12.64 0.62 -9.23
N GLU A 92 -13.50 -0.39 -9.14
CA GLU A 92 -13.78 -1.28 -10.26
C GLU A 92 -14.47 -0.51 -11.39
N GLU A 93 -14.06 -0.80 -12.62
CA GLU A 93 -14.67 -0.30 -13.83
C GLU A 93 -15.05 -1.45 -14.76
N ASN A 94 -16.27 -1.41 -15.26
CA ASN A 94 -16.74 -2.29 -16.32
C ASN A 94 -16.36 -1.70 -17.67
N LEU A 95 -15.35 -2.28 -18.30
CA LEU A 95 -14.97 -1.95 -19.67
C LEU A 95 -15.60 -2.94 -20.63
N ALA A 96 -15.65 -2.54 -21.90
CA ALA A 96 -16.24 -3.36 -22.95
C ALA A 96 -15.49 -4.70 -23.20
N HIS A 97 -14.30 -4.87 -22.61
CA HIS A 97 -13.46 -6.07 -22.72
C HIS A 97 -13.26 -6.80 -21.38
N GLY A 98 -13.99 -6.41 -20.34
CA GLY A 98 -13.89 -7.01 -19.01
C GLY A 98 -13.84 -5.97 -17.89
N THR A 99 -13.72 -6.45 -16.65
CA THR A 99 -13.64 -5.59 -15.48
C THR A 99 -12.18 -5.32 -15.12
N THR A 100 -11.89 -4.13 -14.60
CA THR A 100 -10.55 -3.73 -14.17
C THR A 100 -10.64 -2.81 -12.98
N ILE A 101 -9.60 -2.79 -12.14
CA ILE A 101 -9.50 -1.84 -11.03
C ILE A 101 -8.59 -0.70 -11.43
N ARG A 102 -9.08 0.54 -11.35
CA ARG A 102 -8.29 1.76 -11.61
C ARG A 102 -8.27 2.66 -10.41
N THR A 103 -7.13 3.32 -10.21
CA THR A 103 -7.04 4.39 -9.23
C THR A 103 -7.84 5.61 -9.67
N VAL A 104 -8.32 6.42 -8.72
CA VAL A 104 -8.98 7.71 -9.03
C VAL A 104 -8.05 8.62 -9.83
N ALA A 105 -6.74 8.51 -9.60
CA ALA A 105 -5.70 9.24 -10.32
C ALA A 105 -5.16 8.47 -11.56
N CYS A 106 -5.85 7.47 -12.10
CA CYS A 106 -5.36 6.74 -13.27
C CYS A 106 -5.11 7.68 -14.44
N GLY A 107 -3.90 7.67 -15.00
CA GLY A 107 -3.54 8.53 -16.14
C GLY A 107 -4.27 8.17 -17.44
N MET A 108 -4.94 7.00 -17.51
CA MET A 108 -5.64 6.41 -18.65
C MET A 108 -4.79 6.14 -19.89
N LEU A 109 -3.86 7.03 -20.24
CA LEU A 109 -2.83 6.85 -21.24
C LEU A 109 -1.50 6.59 -20.54
N CYS A 110 -0.71 5.68 -21.09
CA CYS A 110 0.64 5.39 -20.64
C CYS A 110 1.58 5.35 -21.84
N ASP A 111 2.86 5.61 -21.59
CA ASP A 111 3.88 5.48 -22.62
C ASP A 111 3.89 4.04 -23.18
N SER A 112 4.22 3.91 -24.46
CA SER A 112 4.38 2.64 -25.18
C SER A 112 5.21 1.59 -24.44
N GLN A 113 6.20 2.03 -23.66
CA GLN A 113 7.13 1.20 -22.90
C GLN A 113 6.53 0.71 -21.57
N GLN A 114 5.48 1.36 -21.06
CA GLN A 114 4.84 1.01 -19.80
C GLN A 114 3.59 0.16 -20.06
N GLU A 115 3.47 -0.95 -19.33
CA GLU A 115 2.23 -1.74 -19.37
C GLU A 115 1.06 -1.01 -18.70
N ARG A 116 1.33 -0.18 -17.69
CA ARG A 116 0.33 0.51 -16.86
C ARG A 116 0.83 1.90 -16.49
N CYS A 117 -0.09 2.84 -16.24
CA CYS A 117 0.28 4.13 -15.69
C CYS A 117 0.89 3.98 -14.28
N SER A 118 1.71 4.96 -13.88
CA SER A 118 2.38 5.01 -12.57
C SER A 118 1.43 4.79 -11.39
N ASN A 119 0.26 5.44 -11.39
CA ASN A 119 -0.69 5.33 -10.30
C ASN A 119 -1.27 3.90 -10.17
N CYS A 120 -1.62 3.25 -11.27
CA CYS A 120 -2.06 1.85 -11.25
C CYS A 120 -0.92 0.91 -10.83
N GLN A 121 0.32 1.19 -11.25
CA GLN A 121 1.50 0.41 -10.88
C GLN A 121 1.80 0.51 -9.38
N VAL A 122 1.70 1.70 -8.78
CA VAL A 122 1.90 1.94 -7.34
C VAL A 122 0.80 1.30 -6.51
N PHE A 123 -0.44 1.26 -7.00
CA PHE A 123 -1.56 0.67 -6.27
C PHE A 123 -1.57 -0.87 -6.31
N ARG A 124 -0.96 -1.47 -7.33
CA ARG A 124 -0.94 -2.92 -7.58
C ARG A 124 -0.48 -3.79 -6.39
N PRO A 125 0.57 -3.44 -5.60
CA PRO A 125 0.95 -4.19 -4.40
C PRO A 125 -0.17 -4.27 -3.34
N ASN A 126 -1.00 -3.23 -3.21
CA ASN A 126 -2.15 -3.25 -2.29
C ASN A 126 -3.18 -4.30 -2.73
N LEU A 127 -3.43 -4.42 -4.04
CA LEU A 127 -4.31 -5.45 -4.59
C LEU A 127 -3.75 -6.86 -4.36
N PHE A 128 -2.44 -7.06 -4.52
CA PHE A 128 -1.81 -8.34 -4.16
C PHE A 128 -1.99 -8.69 -2.67
N MET A 129 -1.80 -7.72 -1.78
CA MET A 129 -2.04 -7.91 -0.35
C MET A 129 -3.50 -8.26 -0.05
N GLN A 130 -4.45 -7.57 -0.67
CA GLN A 130 -5.88 -7.85 -0.50
C GLN A 130 -6.25 -9.23 -1.04
N ARG A 131 -5.81 -9.60 -2.24
CA ARG A 131 -6.00 -10.94 -2.80
C ARG A 131 -5.43 -12.01 -1.87
N GLY A 132 -4.25 -11.78 -1.28
CA GLY A 132 -3.65 -12.66 -0.28
C GLY A 132 -4.51 -12.81 0.97
N ARG A 133 -5.03 -11.71 1.51
CA ARG A 133 -5.96 -11.72 2.66
C ARG A 133 -7.25 -12.47 2.33
N MET A 134 -7.82 -12.31 1.13
CA MET A 134 -9.02 -13.03 0.72
C MET A 134 -8.78 -14.54 0.62
N LYS A 135 -7.64 -14.96 0.05
CA LYS A 135 -7.24 -16.38 0.03
C LYS A 135 -7.07 -16.94 1.44
N ASN A 136 -6.42 -16.19 2.32
CA ASN A 136 -6.22 -16.60 3.71
C ASN A 136 -7.55 -16.64 4.48
N ASN A 137 -8.46 -15.69 4.28
CA ASN A 137 -9.77 -15.71 4.94
C ASN A 137 -10.67 -16.85 4.40
N SER A 138 -10.51 -17.25 3.14
CA SER A 138 -11.20 -18.42 2.58
C SER A 138 -10.63 -19.76 3.07
N SER A 139 -9.39 -19.77 3.56
CA SER A 139 -8.71 -20.95 4.12
C SER A 139 -8.63 -20.93 5.64
N GLU A 140 -8.89 -19.80 6.29
CA GLU A 140 -9.39 -19.70 7.65
C GLU A 140 -10.84 -20.16 7.67
N THR A 141 -11.03 -21.45 7.39
CA THR A 141 -11.92 -22.19 8.25
C THR A 141 -11.38 -21.91 9.65
N LYS A 142 -12.04 -21.02 10.40
CA LYS A 142 -11.82 -20.91 11.83
C LYS A 142 -11.95 -22.34 12.33
N LEU A 143 -10.83 -22.99 12.58
CA LEU A 143 -10.74 -24.32 13.15
C LEU A 143 -11.09 -24.19 14.64
N THR A 144 -12.30 -23.70 14.91
CA THR A 144 -13.11 -24.02 16.08
C THR A 144 -13.75 -25.39 15.91
N HIS A 145 -13.31 -26.21 14.94
CA HIS A 145 -13.51 -27.65 15.03
C HIS A 145 -12.73 -28.15 16.25
N ARG A 146 -13.43 -28.73 17.23
CA ARG A 146 -12.79 -29.40 18.36
C ARG A 146 -11.77 -30.39 17.80
N LEU A 147 -10.56 -30.38 18.35
CA LEU A 147 -9.46 -31.27 17.93
C LEU A 147 -9.89 -32.74 17.97
N ASP A 148 -10.83 -33.06 18.85
CA ASP A 148 -11.43 -34.38 19.07
C ASP A 148 -12.10 -34.98 17.81
N TYR A 149 -12.49 -34.16 16.83
CA TYR A 149 -13.11 -34.61 15.58
C TYR A 149 -12.12 -34.70 14.40
N MET A 150 -10.83 -34.42 14.61
CA MET A 150 -9.83 -34.51 13.56
C MET A 150 -9.22 -35.91 13.50
N THR A 151 -9.10 -36.46 12.29
CA THR A 151 -8.36 -37.71 12.08
C THR A 151 -6.86 -37.50 12.34
N THR A 152 -6.12 -38.57 12.61
CA THR A 152 -4.67 -38.52 12.83
C THR A 152 -3.91 -37.86 11.68
N GLY A 153 -4.34 -38.09 10.43
CA GLY A 153 -3.76 -37.43 9.25
C GLY A 153 -3.92 -35.91 9.26
N GLN A 154 -5.13 -35.44 9.57
CA GLN A 154 -5.44 -34.01 9.65
C GLN A 154 -4.72 -33.32 10.82
N LEU A 155 -4.57 -34.00 11.96
CA LEU A 155 -3.78 -33.49 13.08
C LEU A 155 -2.30 -33.32 12.68
N LYS A 156 -1.73 -34.30 11.98
CA LYS A 156 -0.34 -34.23 11.50
C LYS A 156 -0.14 -33.07 10.53
N GLU A 157 -1.06 -32.88 9.59
CA GLU A 157 -1.04 -31.75 8.65
C GLU A 157 -1.14 -30.40 9.38
N ARG A 158 -2.05 -30.28 10.35
CA ARG A 158 -2.18 -29.06 11.16
C ARG A 158 -0.91 -28.73 11.95
N VAL A 159 -0.24 -29.74 12.50
CA VAL A 159 1.04 -29.57 13.20
C VAL A 159 2.13 -29.09 12.24
N LEU A 160 2.19 -29.63 11.03
CA LEU A 160 3.15 -29.19 10.00
C LEU A 160 2.88 -27.73 9.61
N ASN A 161 1.63 -27.38 9.30
CA ASN A 161 1.25 -26.01 8.96
C ASN A 161 1.58 -25.03 10.09
N SER A 162 1.29 -25.40 11.35
CA SER A 162 1.61 -24.58 12.52
C SER A 162 3.12 -24.39 12.69
N ARG A 163 3.93 -25.43 12.42
CA ARG A 163 5.40 -25.33 12.47
C ARG A 163 5.95 -24.40 11.39
N ASP A 164 5.41 -24.47 10.18
CA ASP A 164 5.82 -23.60 9.08
C ASP A 164 5.41 -22.15 9.32
N GLU A 165 4.24 -21.92 9.91
CA GLU A 165 3.79 -20.60 10.34
C GLU A 165 4.70 -20.02 11.42
N ILE A 166 5.03 -20.79 12.47
CA ILE A 166 6.01 -20.39 13.51
C ILE A 166 7.34 -20.04 12.87
N ARG A 167 7.82 -20.83 11.91
CA ARG A 167 9.09 -20.56 11.20
C ARG A 167 9.02 -19.28 10.39
N SER A 168 7.92 -19.04 9.68
CA SER A 168 7.65 -17.83 8.90
C SER A 168 7.62 -16.59 9.79
N LEU A 169 6.89 -16.65 10.91
CA LEU A 169 6.79 -15.57 11.89
C LEU A 169 8.16 -15.26 12.54
N LYS A 170 8.95 -16.28 12.89
CA LYS A 170 10.32 -16.08 13.40
C LYS A 170 11.21 -15.34 12.39
N ARG A 171 11.14 -15.70 11.11
CA ARG A 171 11.89 -15.01 10.04
C ARG A 171 11.45 -13.55 9.88
N LYS A 172 10.14 -13.28 9.92
CA LYS A 172 9.60 -11.91 9.88
C LYS A 172 10.05 -11.09 11.08
N MET A 173 9.99 -11.66 12.29
CA MET A 173 10.46 -11.01 13.51
C MET A 173 11.95 -10.65 13.41
N GLU A 174 12.78 -11.56 12.91
CA GLU A 174 14.21 -11.33 12.73
C GLU A 174 14.51 -10.24 11.68
N SER A 175 13.76 -10.24 10.57
CA SER A 175 13.85 -9.19 9.56
C SER A 175 13.48 -7.81 10.13
N LEU A 176 12.39 -7.74 10.90
CA LEU A 176 11.96 -6.51 11.56
C LEU A 176 12.98 -6.03 12.60
N LYS A 177 13.56 -6.92 13.41
CA LYS A 177 14.65 -6.58 14.35
C LYS A 177 15.86 -5.99 13.62
N LYS A 178 16.27 -6.59 12.50
CA LYS A 178 17.37 -6.06 11.66
C LYS A 178 17.02 -4.70 11.07
N GLY A 179 15.80 -4.53 10.57
CA GLY A 179 15.31 -3.24 10.06
C GLY A 179 15.33 -2.15 11.12
N LEU A 180 14.84 -2.46 12.33
CA LEU A 180 14.84 -1.57 13.47
C LEU A 180 16.27 -1.17 13.87
N SER A 181 17.19 -2.14 13.98
CA SER A 181 18.61 -1.86 14.27
C SER A 181 19.21 -0.90 13.26
N ARG A 182 19.01 -1.16 11.96
CA ARG A 182 19.51 -0.27 10.88
C ARG A 182 18.92 1.13 10.98
N TYR A 183 17.63 1.25 11.28
CA TYR A 183 16.96 2.54 11.44
C TYR A 183 17.54 3.30 12.64
N CYS A 184 17.70 2.60 13.77
CA CYS A 184 18.33 3.15 14.96
C CYS A 184 19.79 3.54 14.72
N ASP A 185 20.56 2.81 13.90
CA ASP A 185 21.96 3.14 13.59
C ASP A 185 22.07 4.37 12.68
N LYS A 186 21.11 4.56 11.77
CA LYS A 186 21.09 5.71 10.86
C LYS A 186 20.58 7.00 11.51
N LEU A 187 19.57 6.90 12.38
CA LEU A 187 18.86 8.05 12.92
C LEU A 187 19.11 8.26 14.41
N GLY A 188 19.68 7.28 15.10
CA GLY A 188 20.01 7.41 16.52
C GLY A 188 21.15 8.40 16.71
N VAL A 189 20.95 9.36 17.62
CA VAL A 189 22.01 10.25 18.08
C VAL A 189 22.72 9.60 19.26
N LYS A 190 24.04 9.51 19.18
CA LYS A 190 24.86 9.06 20.31
C LYS A 190 24.95 10.20 21.33
N LEU A 191 24.40 9.99 22.52
CA LEU A 191 24.53 10.96 23.61
C LEU A 191 25.92 10.89 24.23
N ASP A 192 26.40 12.03 24.70
CA ASP A 192 27.57 12.11 25.56
C ASP A 192 27.32 11.36 26.89
N VAL A 193 28.40 10.87 27.51
CA VAL A 193 28.33 10.06 28.73
C VAL A 193 27.64 10.83 29.86
N GLY A 194 27.98 12.11 30.07
CA GLY A 194 27.38 12.91 31.14
C GLY A 194 25.89 13.15 30.93
N ILE A 195 25.47 13.34 29.67
CA ILE A 195 24.05 13.49 29.32
C ILE A 195 23.31 12.16 29.56
N SER A 196 23.90 11.03 29.17
CA SER A 196 23.32 9.70 29.39
C SER A 196 23.12 9.41 30.88
N GLU A 197 24.12 9.69 31.71
CA GLU A 197 24.04 9.52 33.17
C GLU A 197 22.97 10.42 33.80
N SER A 198 22.85 11.67 33.34
CA SER A 198 21.79 12.58 33.75
C SER A 198 20.40 12.03 33.44
N PHE A 199 20.18 11.52 32.22
CA PHE A 199 18.91 10.89 31.85
C PHE A 199 18.61 9.63 32.66
N VAL A 200 19.61 8.78 32.93
CA VAL A 200 19.44 7.61 33.80
C VAL A 200 19.00 8.04 35.21
N SER A 201 19.62 9.09 35.76
CA SER A 201 19.26 9.65 37.06
C SER A 201 17.82 10.18 37.08
N ILE A 202 17.43 10.93 36.05
CA ILE A 202 16.07 11.46 35.88
C ILE A 202 15.06 10.31 35.81
N MET A 203 15.32 9.27 35.02
CA MET A 203 14.40 8.13 34.94
C MET A 203 14.25 7.41 36.27
N LYS A 204 15.36 7.11 36.97
CA LYS A 204 15.29 6.46 38.28
C LYS A 204 14.49 7.28 39.28
N THR A 205 14.73 8.59 39.33
CA THR A 205 14.05 9.51 40.24
C THR A 205 12.55 9.62 39.95
N ASN A 206 12.15 9.57 38.67
CA ASN A 206 10.76 9.74 38.26
C ASN A 206 10.02 8.41 38.00
N THR A 207 10.62 7.26 38.33
CA THR A 207 10.03 5.95 37.97
C THR A 207 8.68 5.74 38.63
N ASP A 208 8.55 6.03 39.92
CA ASP A 208 7.29 5.80 40.64
C ASP A 208 6.16 6.71 40.13
N ILE A 209 6.52 7.98 39.84
CA ILE A 209 5.58 8.95 39.24
C ILE A 209 5.15 8.46 37.85
N ALA A 210 6.08 8.05 37.00
CA ALA A 210 5.78 7.57 35.66
C ALA A 210 4.91 6.30 35.68
N LEU A 211 5.23 5.32 36.53
CA LEU A 211 4.47 4.08 36.64
C LEU A 211 3.06 4.29 37.24
N SER A 212 2.88 5.30 38.11
CA SER A 212 1.56 5.69 38.61
C SER A 212 0.71 6.43 37.58
N LYS A 213 1.36 7.19 36.67
CA LYS A 213 0.68 8.03 35.68
C LYS A 213 0.30 7.26 34.42
N PHE A 214 1.16 6.34 33.99
CA PHE A 214 0.91 5.54 32.79
C PHE A 214 0.06 4.31 33.14
N LYS A 215 -1.04 4.14 32.42
CA LYS A 215 -1.88 2.94 32.53
C LYS A 215 -1.03 1.70 32.24
N GLU A 216 -1.17 0.67 33.07
CA GLU A 216 -0.49 -0.61 32.86
C GLU A 216 -0.78 -1.16 31.45
N ASN A 217 0.25 -1.70 30.80
CA ASN A 217 0.24 -2.18 29.40
C ASN A 217 -0.01 -1.12 28.32
N SER A 218 -0.05 0.17 28.67
CA SER A 218 -0.01 1.24 27.65
C SER A 218 1.35 1.27 26.93
N PRO A 219 1.42 1.77 25.69
CA PRO A 219 2.69 1.95 24.99
C PRO A 219 3.72 2.76 25.79
N GLN A 220 3.28 3.80 26.51
CA GLN A 220 4.13 4.64 27.36
C GLN A 220 4.70 3.86 28.54
N TYR A 221 3.86 3.03 29.19
CA TYR A 221 4.29 2.17 30.30
C TYR A 221 5.35 1.16 29.84
N ILE A 222 5.11 0.51 28.70
CA ILE A 222 6.03 -0.48 28.13
C ILE A 222 7.35 0.18 27.74
N LEU A 223 7.31 1.33 27.08
CA LEU A 223 8.51 2.06 26.69
C LEU A 223 9.33 2.48 27.91
N TRP A 224 8.67 3.04 28.94
CA TRP A 224 9.34 3.46 30.17
C TRP A 224 10.05 2.30 30.86
N LYS A 225 9.37 1.15 31.00
CA LYS A 225 9.97 -0.07 31.55
C LYS A 225 11.18 -0.54 30.73
N GLN A 226 11.06 -0.57 29.40
CA GLN A 226 12.16 -0.98 28.53
C GLN A 226 13.37 -0.05 28.64
N GLN A 227 13.14 1.27 28.74
CA GLN A 227 14.22 2.24 28.95
C GLN A 227 14.87 2.05 30.31
N LEU A 228 14.09 1.85 31.38
CA LEU A 228 14.60 1.61 32.73
C LEU A 228 15.42 0.30 32.80
N GLU A 229 14.93 -0.78 32.20
CA GLU A 229 15.67 -2.06 32.09
C GLU A 229 16.95 -1.93 31.27
N ALA A 230 16.97 -1.07 30.26
CA ALA A 230 18.18 -0.79 29.49
C ALA A 230 19.19 0.03 30.32
N ALA A 231 18.71 0.99 31.10
CA ALA A 231 19.52 1.85 31.97
C ALA A 231 20.21 1.10 33.12
N THR A 232 19.61 0.01 33.59
CA THR A 232 20.16 -0.79 34.69
C THR A 232 21.22 -1.80 34.22
N LYS A 233 21.38 -2.02 32.91
CA LYS A 233 22.42 -2.90 32.37
C LYS A 233 23.79 -2.21 32.43
N SER A 234 24.82 -2.97 32.78
CA SER A 234 26.20 -2.49 32.99
C SER A 234 26.86 -1.87 31.75
N ASN A 235 26.30 -2.09 30.55
CA ASN A 235 26.82 -1.53 29.30
C ASN A 235 25.97 -0.37 28.79
N LEU A 236 26.18 0.82 29.37
CA LEU A 236 25.50 2.07 28.97
C LEU A 236 25.77 2.49 27.52
N LYS A 237 26.81 1.95 26.86
CA LYS A 237 27.14 2.25 25.45
C LYS A 237 26.05 1.79 24.47
N GLN A 238 25.11 0.96 24.91
CA GLN A 238 24.02 0.42 24.09
C GLN A 238 22.67 1.07 24.37
N MET A 239 22.59 1.99 25.33
CA MET A 239 21.33 2.63 25.67
C MET A 239 20.96 3.67 24.61
N ARG A 240 19.78 3.50 23.98
CA ARG A 240 19.26 4.43 22.98
C ARG A 240 18.01 5.09 23.52
N TRP A 241 18.04 6.41 23.59
CA TRP A 241 16.92 7.22 24.05
C TRP A 241 15.99 7.47 22.87
N ILE A 242 14.75 7.01 22.97
CA ILE A 242 13.71 7.23 21.95
C ILE A 242 12.82 8.36 22.45
N GLN A 243 12.75 9.45 21.70
CA GLN A 243 11.82 10.53 21.95
C GLN A 243 10.46 10.14 21.37
N LEU A 244 9.43 10.06 22.21
CA LEU A 244 8.05 10.02 21.75
C LEU A 244 7.64 11.45 21.42
N CYS A 245 7.47 11.75 20.14
CA CYS A 245 6.79 12.96 19.68
C CYS A 245 5.27 12.72 19.68
#